data_AF-A0A560G1N2-F1
#
_entry.id   AF-A0A560G1N2-F1
#
_cell.length_a   1.000
_cell.length_b   1.000
_cell.length_c   1.000
_cell.angle_alpha   90.00
_cell.angle_beta   90.00
_cell.angle_gamma   90.00
#
_symmetry.space_group_name_H-M   'P 1'
#
loop_
_entity.id
_entity.type
_entity.pdbx_description
1 polymer ?
#
loop_
_entity_poly.entity_id
_entity_poly.type
_entity_poly.pdbx_seq_one_letter_code
_entity_poly.pdbx_strand_id
1 'polypeptide(L)'
;MTMSRYLLILLACLTASAALAAGRSEAQRDVEGYAVATCLVAQDQPYLKEQGYGWGETIVQGRGRDPEMLAPVKAAVMAALAKGDMPVARDEGNPQQGKALPVLYCGEIIDKPGVRAAITQVLAKLGKGR
;
A
#
# COMPACT_ATOMS: atom_id res chain seq x y z
N MET A 1 -12.39 54.77 0.35
CA MET A 1 -12.52 53.50 -0.40
C MET A 1 -11.40 52.54 0.03
N THR A 2 -11.58 51.84 1.14
CA THR A 2 -10.56 50.92 1.74
C THR A 2 -11.15 49.53 2.03
N MET A 3 -12.27 49.19 1.38
CA MET A 3 -13.02 47.94 1.62
C MET A 3 -12.63 46.80 0.66
N SER A 4 -11.69 47.03 -0.26
CA SER A 4 -11.32 46.08 -1.33
C SER A 4 -10.15 45.15 -0.94
N ARG A 5 -9.28 45.57 -0.01
CA ARG A 5 -8.09 44.77 0.38
C ARG A 5 -8.38 43.66 1.39
N TYR A 6 -9.42 43.81 2.21
CA TYR A 6 -9.78 42.78 3.21
C TYR A 6 -10.49 41.57 2.59
N LEU A 7 -11.17 41.74 1.45
CA LEU A 7 -11.89 40.65 0.78
C LEU A 7 -10.94 39.63 0.13
N LEU A 8 -9.77 40.08 -0.35
CA LEU A 8 -8.78 39.22 -1.00
C LEU A 8 -7.99 38.33 -0.03
N ILE A 9 -7.84 38.75 1.23
CA ILE A 9 -7.10 37.98 2.24
C ILE A 9 -7.96 36.82 2.78
N LEU A 10 -9.28 37.00 2.87
CA LEU A 10 -10.20 35.96 3.32
C LEU A 10 -10.36 34.83 2.28
N LEU A 11 -10.28 35.11 0.99
CA LEU A 11 -10.43 34.09 -0.06
C LEU A 11 -9.19 33.18 -0.22
N ALA A 12 -7.99 33.69 0.12
CA ALA A 12 -6.74 32.92 0.07
C ALA A 12 -6.64 31.87 1.19
N CYS A 13 -7.28 32.12 2.34
CA CYS A 13 -7.23 31.19 3.47
C CYS A 13 -8.16 29.97 3.29
N LEU A 14 -9.26 30.15 2.57
CA LEU A 14 -10.23 29.08 2.26
C LEU A 14 -9.72 28.08 1.21
N THR A 15 -8.80 28.48 0.33
CA THR A 15 -8.22 27.58 -0.69
C THR A 15 -6.98 26.83 -0.20
N ALA A 16 -6.23 27.38 0.76
CA ALA A 16 -5.08 26.72 1.38
C ALA A 16 -5.47 25.48 2.22
N SER A 17 -6.72 25.41 2.68
CA SER A 17 -7.19 24.31 3.55
C SER A 17 -7.55 23.02 2.80
N ALA A 18 -7.67 23.06 1.46
CA ALA A 18 -7.96 21.86 0.65
C ALA A 18 -6.71 21.06 0.27
N ALA A 19 -5.51 21.59 0.53
CA ALA A 19 -4.24 20.90 0.30
C ALA A 19 -3.80 20.03 1.50
N LEU A 20 -4.63 19.92 2.55
CA LEU A 20 -4.40 18.98 3.64
C LEU A 20 -4.71 17.55 3.16
N ALA A 21 -3.65 16.84 2.76
CA ALA A 21 -3.61 15.40 2.50
C ALA A 21 -4.70 14.87 1.56
N ALA A 22 -4.57 15.11 0.25
CA ALA A 22 -5.31 14.33 -0.73
C ALA A 22 -5.04 12.84 -0.47
N GLY A 23 -6.05 12.13 0.03
CA GLY A 23 -5.94 10.71 0.30
C GLY A 23 -5.54 9.95 -0.97
N ARG A 24 -4.90 8.78 -0.79
CA ARG A 24 -4.57 7.89 -1.92
C ARG A 24 -5.79 7.67 -2.80
N SER A 25 -5.61 7.74 -4.12
CA SER A 25 -6.65 7.35 -5.08
C SER A 25 -7.08 5.90 -4.84
N GLU A 26 -8.28 5.54 -5.26
CA GLU A 26 -8.77 4.16 -5.15
C GLU A 26 -7.82 3.18 -5.85
N ALA A 27 -7.36 3.52 -7.06
CA ALA A 27 -6.38 2.73 -7.79
C ALA A 27 -5.09 2.56 -6.99
N GLN A 28 -4.56 3.64 -6.39
CA GLN A 28 -3.35 3.54 -5.55
C GLN A 28 -3.58 2.65 -4.33
N ARG A 29 -4.71 2.83 -3.64
CA ARG A 29 -5.07 2.02 -2.47
C ARG A 29 -5.17 0.53 -2.82
N ASP A 30 -5.70 0.21 -4.00
CA ASP A 30 -5.87 -1.17 -4.45
C ASP A 30 -4.56 -1.81 -4.84
N VAL A 31 -3.72 -1.12 -5.61
CA VAL A 31 -2.43 -1.66 -6.05
C VAL A 31 -1.49 -1.85 -4.86
N GLU A 32 -1.43 -0.87 -3.94
CA GLU A 32 -0.67 -1.00 -2.70
C GLU A 32 -1.26 -2.08 -1.78
N GLY A 33 -2.59 -2.13 -1.64
CA GLY A 33 -3.27 -3.15 -0.86
C GLY A 33 -3.05 -4.56 -1.41
N TYR A 34 -2.99 -4.72 -2.74
CA TYR A 34 -2.72 -5.99 -3.39
C TYR A 34 -1.29 -6.48 -3.11
N ALA A 35 -0.32 -5.55 -3.02
CA ALA A 35 1.05 -5.90 -2.63
C ALA A 35 1.09 -6.45 -1.20
N VAL A 36 0.41 -5.79 -0.25
CA VAL A 36 0.30 -6.24 1.14
C VAL A 36 -0.41 -7.60 1.23
N ALA A 37 -1.55 -7.74 0.55
CA ALA A 37 -2.31 -8.99 0.47
C ALA A 37 -1.45 -10.14 -0.07
N THR A 38 -0.74 -9.92 -1.17
CA THR A 38 0.19 -10.90 -1.75
C THR A 38 1.28 -11.32 -0.75
N CYS A 39 1.84 -10.34 -0.03
CA CYS A 39 2.85 -10.62 0.98
C CYS A 39 2.29 -11.51 2.11
N LEU A 40 1.08 -11.22 2.58
CA LEU A 40 0.40 -11.97 3.63
C LEU A 40 0.07 -13.41 3.23
N VAL A 41 -0.37 -13.63 1.98
CA VAL A 41 -0.60 -14.98 1.41
C VAL A 41 0.66 -15.85 1.46
N ALA A 42 1.84 -15.24 1.34
CA ALA A 42 3.11 -15.95 1.34
C ALA A 42 3.69 -16.24 2.74
N GLN A 43 3.07 -15.76 3.82
CA GLN A 43 3.54 -15.98 5.18
C GLN A 43 3.14 -17.36 5.69
N ASP A 44 3.92 -18.00 6.57
CA ASP A 44 3.63 -19.36 7.03
C ASP A 44 2.37 -19.49 7.90
N GLN A 45 1.99 -18.42 8.60
CA GLN A 45 0.88 -18.42 9.55
C GLN A 45 -0.48 -18.52 8.84
N PRO A 46 -1.31 -19.56 9.11
CA PRO A 46 -2.56 -19.80 8.38
C PRO A 46 -3.52 -18.60 8.37
N TYR A 47 -3.71 -17.95 9.52
CA TYR A 47 -4.57 -16.78 9.62
C TYR A 47 -4.08 -15.63 8.72
N LEU A 48 -2.77 -15.39 8.63
CA LEU A 48 -2.24 -14.34 7.74
C LEU A 48 -2.47 -14.69 6.27
N LYS A 49 -2.35 -15.96 5.90
CA LYS A 49 -2.64 -16.41 4.53
C LYS A 49 -4.09 -16.14 4.15
N GLU A 50 -5.02 -16.50 5.03
CA GLU A 50 -6.45 -16.30 4.81
C GLU A 50 -6.82 -14.81 4.73
N GLN A 51 -6.27 -13.98 5.61
CA GLN A 51 -6.47 -12.53 5.57
C GLN A 51 -5.90 -11.91 4.29
N GLY A 52 -4.71 -12.35 3.86
CA GLY A 52 -4.12 -11.93 2.60
C GLY A 52 -4.97 -12.34 1.40
N TYR A 53 -5.47 -13.57 1.40
CA TYR A 53 -6.34 -14.08 0.33
C TYR A 53 -7.64 -13.27 0.23
N GLY A 54 -8.38 -13.11 1.34
CA GLY A 54 -9.63 -12.36 1.35
C GLY A 54 -9.45 -10.89 0.92
N TRP A 55 -8.34 -10.26 1.32
CA TRP A 55 -8.02 -8.90 0.87
C TRP A 55 -7.74 -8.86 -0.63
N GLY A 56 -6.91 -9.78 -1.15
CA GLY A 56 -6.63 -9.89 -2.58
C GLY A 56 -7.90 -10.08 -3.41
N GLU A 57 -8.78 -10.98 -2.99
CA GLU A 57 -10.05 -11.24 -3.67
C GLU A 57 -11.00 -10.03 -3.64
N THR A 58 -11.02 -9.28 -2.54
CA THR A 58 -11.81 -8.03 -2.47
C THR A 58 -11.32 -6.99 -3.49
N ILE A 59 -10.03 -6.99 -3.83
CA ILE A 59 -9.46 -6.11 -4.85
C ILE A 59 -9.81 -6.60 -6.26
N VAL A 60 -9.56 -7.88 -6.53
CA VAL A 60 -9.72 -8.46 -7.87
C VAL A 60 -11.20 -8.62 -8.22
N GLN A 61 -11.95 -9.35 -7.39
CA GLN A 61 -13.35 -9.66 -7.65
C GLN A 61 -14.26 -8.53 -7.18
N GLY A 62 -14.03 -8.01 -5.97
CA GLY A 62 -14.92 -7.00 -5.38
C GLY A 62 -14.83 -5.62 -6.03
N ARG A 63 -13.63 -5.24 -6.51
CA ARG A 63 -13.36 -3.91 -7.12
C ARG A 63 -12.94 -3.98 -8.59
N GLY A 64 -13.00 -5.18 -9.19
CA GLY A 64 -12.79 -5.38 -10.63
C GLY A 64 -11.40 -5.02 -11.11
N ARG A 65 -10.36 -5.19 -10.27
CA ARG A 65 -8.98 -5.01 -10.74
C ARG A 65 -8.52 -6.26 -11.46
N ASP A 66 -8.13 -6.08 -12.72
CA ASP A 66 -7.61 -7.16 -13.55
C ASP A 66 -6.36 -7.80 -12.92
N PRO A 67 -6.38 -9.11 -12.62
CA PRO A 67 -5.24 -9.80 -12.02
C PRO A 67 -4.01 -9.84 -12.95
N GLU A 68 -4.18 -9.80 -14.28
CA GLU A 68 -3.06 -9.71 -15.22
C GLU A 68 -2.34 -8.36 -15.10
N MET A 69 -3.11 -7.29 -14.93
CA MET A 69 -2.58 -5.94 -14.68
C MET A 69 -1.82 -5.85 -13.36
N LEU A 70 -2.20 -6.65 -12.36
CA LEU A 70 -1.56 -6.71 -11.05
C LEU A 70 -0.38 -7.70 -10.97
N ALA A 71 -0.19 -8.56 -11.97
CA ALA A 71 0.87 -9.57 -12.00
C ALA A 71 2.29 -9.02 -11.75
N PRO A 72 2.68 -7.83 -12.28
CA PRO A 72 3.99 -7.25 -11.98
C PRO A 72 4.21 -6.95 -10.48
N VAL A 73 3.16 -6.53 -9.77
CA VAL A 73 3.23 -6.28 -8.32
C VAL A 73 3.42 -7.58 -7.57
N LYS A 74 2.66 -8.63 -7.92
CA LYS A 74 2.81 -9.96 -7.32
C LYS A 74 4.24 -10.47 -7.49
N ALA A 75 4.77 -10.41 -8.72
CA ALA A 75 6.14 -10.85 -9.01
C ALA A 75 7.18 -10.07 -8.18
N ALA A 76 7.05 -8.75 -8.08
CA ALA A 76 7.95 -7.91 -7.29
C ALA A 76 7.90 -8.25 -5.79
N VAL A 77 6.71 -8.52 -5.24
CA VAL A 77 6.54 -8.93 -3.85
C VAL A 77 7.19 -10.29 -3.59
N MET A 78 6.98 -11.29 -4.46
CA MET A 78 7.62 -12.60 -4.33
C MET A 78 9.15 -12.50 -4.40
N ALA A 79 9.68 -11.65 -5.29
CA ALA A 79 11.11 -11.39 -5.39
C ALA A 79 11.67 -10.69 -4.14
N ALA A 80 10.89 -9.82 -3.48
CA ALA A 80 11.29 -9.20 -2.22
C ALA A 80 11.30 -10.21 -1.07
N LEU A 81 10.28 -11.07 -0.98
CA LEU A 81 10.18 -12.13 0.02
C LEU A 81 11.33 -13.14 -0.07
N ALA A 82 11.76 -13.49 -1.28
CA ALA A 82 12.86 -14.42 -1.52
C ALA A 82 14.21 -13.95 -0.93
N LYS A 83 14.35 -12.66 -0.59
CA LYS A 83 15.57 -12.14 0.05
C LYS A 83 15.67 -12.51 1.54
N GLY A 84 14.55 -12.85 2.19
CA GLY A 84 14.56 -13.32 3.57
C GLY A 84 14.80 -12.25 4.65
N ASP A 85 14.66 -10.96 4.31
CA ASP A 85 14.93 -9.82 5.22
C ASP A 85 13.79 -9.57 6.25
N MET A 86 13.22 -10.63 6.83
CA MET A 86 12.11 -10.53 7.77
C MET A 86 12.56 -9.85 9.08
N PRO A 87 11.93 -8.75 9.52
CA PRO A 87 12.25 -8.10 10.78
C PRO A 87 11.92 -9.01 11.95
N VAL A 88 12.78 -8.96 12.96
CA VAL A 88 12.65 -9.74 14.19
C VAL A 88 12.71 -8.78 15.37
N ALA A 89 11.75 -8.88 16.29
CA ALA A 89 11.78 -8.19 17.57
C ALA A 89 12.11 -9.17 18.70
N ARG A 90 12.45 -8.62 19.87
CA ARG A 90 12.58 -9.40 21.09
C ARG A 90 11.23 -10.00 21.46
N ASP A 91 11.20 -11.29 21.79
CA ASP A 91 10.02 -11.91 22.40
C ASP A 91 10.06 -11.72 23.91
N GLU A 92 9.09 -10.99 24.48
CA GLU A 92 9.04 -10.77 25.94
C GLU A 92 8.67 -12.04 26.71
N GLY A 93 7.88 -12.94 26.11
CA GLY A 93 7.52 -14.23 26.70
C GLY A 93 8.64 -15.26 26.59
N ASN A 94 9.56 -15.07 25.65
CA ASN A 94 10.76 -15.88 25.51
C ASN A 94 11.99 -15.04 25.11
N PRO A 95 12.63 -14.33 26.04
CA PRO A 95 13.66 -13.33 25.74
C PRO A 95 14.89 -13.83 24.97
N GLN A 96 15.12 -15.14 24.94
CA GLN A 96 16.21 -15.77 24.18
C GLN A 96 15.84 -16.05 22.73
N GLN A 97 14.58 -15.83 22.34
CA GLN A 97 14.08 -16.04 20.99
C GLN A 97 13.69 -14.70 20.35
N GLY A 98 13.98 -14.61 19.06
CA GLY A 98 13.46 -13.54 18.23
C GLY A 98 12.07 -13.88 17.71
N LYS A 99 11.16 -12.91 17.70
CA LYS A 99 9.83 -13.03 17.10
C LYS A 99 9.80 -12.33 15.75
N ALA A 100 9.58 -13.10 14.69
CA ALA A 100 9.37 -12.54 13.36
C ALA A 100 8.13 -11.61 13.34
N LEU A 101 8.21 -10.52 12.57
CA LEU A 101 7.16 -9.52 12.45
C LEU A 101 6.57 -9.49 11.01
N PRO A 102 5.88 -10.55 10.57
CA PRO A 102 5.36 -10.65 9.21
C PRO A 102 4.34 -9.56 8.88
N VAL A 103 3.54 -9.13 9.86
CA VAL A 103 2.57 -8.04 9.66
C VAL A 103 3.28 -6.70 9.40
N LEU A 104 4.36 -6.41 10.13
CA LEU A 104 5.17 -5.21 9.91
C LEU A 104 5.80 -5.27 8.51
N TYR A 105 6.47 -6.38 8.20
CA TYR A 105 7.13 -6.56 6.91
C TYR A 105 6.15 -6.41 5.73
N CYS A 106 4.98 -7.04 5.81
CA CYS A 106 3.98 -6.92 4.76
C CYS A 106 3.34 -5.53 4.72
N GLY A 107 3.22 -4.82 5.83
CA GLY A 107 2.78 -3.42 5.84
C GLY A 107 3.76 -2.47 5.13
N GLU A 108 5.06 -2.76 5.25
CA GLU A 108 6.15 -1.96 4.66
C GLU A 108 6.61 -2.47 3.28
N ILE A 109 6.02 -3.56 2.76
CA ILE A 109 6.44 -4.18 1.50
C ILE A 109 6.37 -3.20 0.32
N ILE A 110 5.44 -2.24 0.39
CA ILE A 110 5.22 -1.20 -0.63
C ILE A 110 6.39 -0.23 -0.75
N ASP A 111 7.24 -0.15 0.27
CA ASP A 111 8.41 0.73 0.30
C ASP A 111 9.68 0.04 -0.20
N LYS A 112 9.64 -1.28 -0.43
CA LYS A 112 10.75 -1.98 -1.09
C LYS A 112 10.92 -1.44 -2.51
N PRO A 113 12.14 -1.05 -2.95
CA PRO A 113 12.33 -0.36 -4.23
C PRO A 113 11.72 -1.07 -5.44
N GLY A 114 11.86 -2.39 -5.55
CA GLY A 114 11.28 -3.17 -6.66
C GLY A 114 9.75 -3.22 -6.64
N VAL A 115 9.16 -3.29 -5.44
CA VAL A 115 7.70 -3.28 -5.26
C VAL A 115 7.15 -1.89 -5.56
N ARG A 116 7.78 -0.83 -5.04
CA ARG A 116 7.42 0.56 -5.33
C ARG A 116 7.45 0.85 -6.83
N ALA A 117 8.50 0.40 -7.53
CA ALA A 117 8.61 0.56 -8.98
C ALA A 117 7.47 -0.14 -9.74
N ALA A 118 7.14 -1.39 -9.36
CA ALA A 118 6.03 -2.14 -9.95
C ALA A 118 4.66 -1.46 -9.69
N ILE A 119 4.43 -0.95 -8.47
CA ILE A 119 3.23 -0.19 -8.12
C ILE A 119 3.11 1.05 -9.02
N THR A 120 4.16 1.85 -9.14
CA THR A 120 4.18 3.05 -10.00
C THR A 120 3.89 2.70 -11.46
N GLN A 121 4.48 1.61 -11.97
CA GLN A 121 4.23 1.14 -13.33
C GLN A 121 2.75 0.78 -13.55
N VAL A 122 2.13 0.04 -12.64
CA VAL A 122 0.72 -0.36 -12.74
C VAL A 122 -0.20 0.86 -12.66
N LEU A 123 0.06 1.78 -11.73
CA LEU A 123 -0.73 3.01 -11.60
C LEU A 123 -0.66 3.88 -12.84
N ALA A 124 0.51 3.97 -13.49
CA ALA A 124 0.65 4.70 -14.75
C ALA A 124 -0.20 4.09 -15.87
N LYS A 125 -0.42 2.77 -15.88
CA LYS A 125 -1.31 2.14 -16.86
C LYS A 125 -2.79 2.37 -16.53
N LEU A 126 -3.16 2.27 -15.26
CA LEU A 126 -4.54 2.52 -14.81
C LEU A 126 -4.96 3.98 -15.04
N GLY A 127 -4.03 4.94 -14.92
CA GLY A 127 -4.30 6.35 -15.19
C GLY A 127 -4.45 6.71 -16.67
N LYS A 128 -3.94 5.88 -17.60
CA LYS A 128 -4.01 6.09 -19.05
C LYS A 128 -5.26 5.51 -19.71
N GLY A 129 -6.05 4.72 -18.97
CA GLY A 129 -7.29 4.08 -19.46
C GLY A 129 -8.56 4.90 -19.22
N ARG A 130 -8.45 6.21 -19.00
CA ARG A 130 -9.58 7.15 -18.88
C ARG A 130 -9.65 8.06 -20.09
#